data_AF-A0A1I2MJZ4-F1
#
_entry.id   AF-A0A1I2MJZ4-F1
#
_cell.length_a   1.000
_cell.length_b   1.000
_cell.length_c   1.000
_cell.angle_alpha   90.00
_cell.angle_beta   90.00
_cell.angle_gamma   90.00
#
_symmetry.space_group_name_H-M   'P 1'
#
loop_
_entity.id
_entity.type
_entity.pdbx_description
1 polymer ?
#
loop_
_entity_poly.entity_id
_entity_poly.type
_entity_poly.pdbx_seq_one_letter_code
_entity_poly.pdbx_strand_id
1 'polypeptide(L)'
;MLRVGGRVVVRTTFRERLDALVYDFWPQLRAIDERRFPGEEEMVCDFVSAGFTLDEVTSFTQPVAANLVEYQARLVSRPQSKFTHLTDEEFHRGLDRLEAAARSEALGEPRPVLERYDVAVFSRS
;
A
#
# COMPACT_ATOMS: atom_id res chain seq x y z
N MET A 1 -19.49 -1.72 -20.21
CA MET A 1 -18.36 -2.09 -21.10
C MET A 1 -17.74 -0.80 -21.62
N LEU A 2 -16.42 -0.69 -21.72
CA LEU A 2 -15.76 0.53 -22.22
C LEU A 2 -15.83 0.61 -23.75
N ARG A 3 -15.88 1.83 -24.28
CA ARG A 3 -15.72 2.09 -25.73
C ARG A 3 -14.28 1.76 -26.17
N VAL A 4 -14.09 1.46 -27.45
CA VAL A 4 -12.75 1.38 -28.07
C VAL A 4 -12.00 2.69 -27.82
N GLY A 5 -10.73 2.59 -27.43
CA GLY A 5 -9.91 3.71 -26.97
C GLY A 5 -10.26 4.25 -25.57
N GLY A 6 -11.23 3.65 -24.86
CA GLY A 6 -11.51 3.95 -23.47
C GLY A 6 -10.36 3.51 -22.57
N ARG A 7 -10.10 4.25 -21.48
CA ARG A 7 -8.98 3.97 -20.57
C ARG A 7 -9.43 3.32 -19.27
N VAL A 8 -8.60 2.41 -18.78
CA VAL A 8 -8.63 1.91 -17.39
C VAL A 8 -7.39 2.44 -16.69
N VAL A 9 -7.58 2.99 -15.48
CA VAL A 9 -6.49 3.41 -14.61
C VAL A 9 -6.62 2.63 -13.32
N VAL A 10 -5.63 1.78 -13.06
CA VAL A 10 -5.57 0.97 -11.84
C VAL A 10 -4.51 1.58 -10.94
N ARG A 11 -4.91 2.03 -9.74
CA ARG A 11 -3.98 2.42 -8.68
C ARG A 11 -3.91 1.29 -7.67
N THR A 12 -2.72 0.74 -7.48
CA THR A 12 -2.47 -0.42 -6.61
C THR A 12 -1.07 -0.34 -6.00
N THR A 13 -0.69 -1.37 -5.27
CA THR A 13 0.72 -1.71 -5.00
C THR A 13 0.94 -3.10 -5.57
N PHE A 14 2.00 -3.29 -6.35
CA PHE A 14 2.35 -4.64 -6.82
C PHE A 14 3.07 -5.44 -5.74
N ARG A 15 2.83 -6.75 -5.73
CA ARG A 15 3.42 -7.68 -4.76
C ARG A 15 4.95 -7.61 -4.69
N GLU A 16 5.61 -7.35 -5.82
CA GLU A 16 7.06 -7.24 -5.91
C GLU A 16 7.61 -5.97 -5.20
N ARG A 17 6.75 -5.03 -4.81
CA ARG A 17 7.10 -3.69 -4.32
C ARG A 17 6.57 -3.40 -2.92
N LEU A 18 6.25 -4.42 -2.13
CA LEU A 18 5.72 -4.30 -0.77
C LEU A 18 6.80 -3.86 0.23
N ASP A 19 6.97 -2.54 0.39
CA ASP A 19 7.96 -1.92 1.28
C ASP A 19 7.38 -0.79 2.16
N ALA A 20 6.07 -0.81 2.39
CA ALA A 20 5.42 0.18 3.25
C ALA A 20 5.93 0.08 4.70
N LEU A 21 6.14 1.24 5.33
CA LEU A 21 6.61 1.36 6.72
C LEU A 21 5.75 0.57 7.73
N VAL A 22 4.47 0.36 7.41
CA VAL A 22 3.56 -0.45 8.24
C VAL A 22 4.10 -1.86 8.52
N TYR A 23 4.93 -2.43 7.64
CA TYR A 23 5.48 -3.77 7.80
C TYR A 23 6.53 -3.85 8.92
N ASP A 24 7.19 -2.73 9.27
CA ASP A 24 8.12 -2.68 10.40
C ASP A 24 7.36 -2.83 11.74
N PHE A 25 6.12 -2.35 11.77
CA PHE A 25 5.23 -2.39 12.94
C PHE A 25 4.26 -3.56 12.92
N TRP A 26 3.98 -4.18 11.78
CA TRP A 26 3.16 -5.40 11.67
C TRP A 26 3.72 -6.30 10.55
N PRO A 27 4.82 -7.03 10.80
CA PRO A 27 5.49 -7.83 9.76
C PRO A 27 4.59 -8.91 9.16
N GLN A 28 3.59 -9.38 9.91
CA GLN A 28 2.59 -10.34 9.44
C GLN A 28 1.77 -9.80 8.26
N LEU A 29 1.53 -8.48 8.22
CA LEU A 29 0.80 -7.86 7.11
C LEU A 29 1.51 -8.04 5.79
N ARG A 30 2.85 -8.06 5.77
CA ARG A 30 3.61 -8.27 4.54
C ARG A 30 3.28 -9.62 3.91
N ALA A 31 3.33 -10.69 4.71
CA ALA A 31 3.00 -12.04 4.23
C ALA A 31 1.53 -12.17 3.81
N ILE A 32 0.62 -11.43 4.44
CA ILE A 32 -0.79 -11.38 4.05
C ILE A 32 -0.95 -10.66 2.72
N ASP A 33 -0.33 -9.49 2.57
CA ASP A 33 -0.39 -8.63 1.40
C ASP A 33 0.30 -9.29 0.19
N GLU A 34 1.40 -10.02 0.38
CA GLU A 34 2.06 -10.84 -0.65
C GLU A 34 1.14 -11.91 -1.25
N ARG A 35 0.11 -12.36 -0.52
CA ARG A 35 -0.88 -13.31 -1.05
C ARG A 35 -2.07 -12.64 -1.72
N ARG A 36 -2.32 -11.36 -1.43
CA ARG A 36 -3.52 -10.64 -1.86
C ARG A 36 -3.28 -9.70 -3.02
N PHE A 37 -2.12 -9.05 -3.05
CA PHE A 37 -1.78 -8.15 -4.14
C PHE A 37 -1.36 -8.95 -5.37
N PRO A 38 -1.81 -8.53 -6.56
CA PRO A 38 -1.36 -9.15 -7.80
C PRO A 38 0.11 -8.82 -8.05
N GLY A 39 0.78 -9.68 -8.82
CA GLY A 39 2.03 -9.30 -9.47
C GLY A 39 1.77 -8.31 -10.60
N GLU A 40 2.78 -7.51 -10.97
CA GLU A 40 2.66 -6.62 -12.13
C GLU A 40 2.37 -7.39 -13.42
N GLU A 41 3.17 -8.42 -13.71
CA GLU A 41 3.01 -9.24 -14.91
C GLU A 41 1.65 -9.95 -14.93
N GLU A 42 1.24 -10.50 -13.79
CA GLU A 42 -0.07 -11.15 -13.61
C GLU A 42 -1.21 -10.19 -13.98
N MET A 43 -1.20 -8.96 -13.44
CA MET A 43 -2.21 -7.95 -13.78
C MET A 43 -2.19 -7.59 -15.26
N VAL A 44 -1.00 -7.36 -15.83
CA VAL A 44 -0.86 -6.99 -17.25
C VAL A 44 -1.41 -8.11 -18.15
N CYS A 45 -1.06 -9.37 -17.88
CA CYS A 45 -1.55 -10.52 -18.62
C CYS A 45 -3.08 -10.65 -18.56
N ASP A 46 -3.69 -10.43 -17.39
CA ASP A 46 -5.14 -10.47 -17.22
C ASP A 46 -5.83 -9.39 -18.08
N PHE A 47 -5.33 -8.16 -18.05
CA PHE A 47 -5.87 -7.07 -18.87
C PHE A 47 -5.68 -7.30 -20.37
N VAL A 48 -4.50 -7.78 -20.78
CA VAL A 48 -4.23 -8.10 -22.19
C VAL A 48 -5.14 -9.22 -22.68
N SER A 49 -5.34 -10.26 -21.88
CA SER A 49 -6.25 -11.37 -22.20
C SER A 49 -7.71 -10.91 -22.30
N ALA A 50 -8.07 -9.85 -21.59
CA ALA A 50 -9.38 -9.21 -21.68
C ALA A 50 -9.52 -8.25 -22.90
N GLY A 51 -8.48 -8.08 -23.73
CA GLY A 51 -8.46 -7.22 -24.91
C GLY A 51 -8.14 -5.76 -24.60
N PHE A 52 -7.27 -5.51 -23.63
CA PHE A 52 -6.68 -4.20 -23.39
C PHE A 52 -5.22 -4.19 -23.82
N THR A 53 -4.70 -3.00 -24.10
CA THR A 53 -3.27 -2.76 -24.31
C THR A 53 -2.74 -2.01 -23.10
N LEU A 54 -1.59 -2.44 -22.56
CA LEU A 54 -0.89 -1.66 -21.54
C LEU A 54 -0.27 -0.41 -22.19
N ASP A 55 -0.63 0.76 -21.69
CA ASP A 55 -0.07 2.03 -22.15
C ASP A 55 1.15 2.42 -21.30
N GLU A 56 1.03 2.33 -19.96
CA GLU A 56 2.07 2.78 -19.03
C GLU A 56 1.93 2.12 -17.65
N VAL A 57 3.05 1.89 -16.97
CA VAL A 57 3.10 1.66 -15.51
C VAL A 57 4.01 2.71 -14.88
N THR A 58 3.49 3.45 -13.91
CA THR A 58 4.25 4.46 -13.17
C THR A 58 4.27 4.12 -11.68
N SER A 59 5.46 4.05 -11.08
CA SER A 59 5.63 3.94 -9.63
C SER A 59 6.06 5.29 -9.06
N PHE A 60 5.43 5.70 -7.95
CA PHE A 60 5.82 6.91 -7.25
C PHE A 60 5.61 6.76 -5.74
N THR A 61 6.32 7.59 -4.99
CA THR A 61 6.22 7.66 -3.54
C THR A 61 5.59 9.00 -3.16
N GLN A 62 4.65 8.99 -2.22
CA GLN A 62 4.04 10.22 -1.71
C GLN A 62 3.95 10.22 -0.17
N PRO A 63 4.03 11.40 0.47
CA PRO A 63 3.76 11.54 1.89
C PRO A 63 2.32 11.17 2.22
N VAL A 64 2.12 10.33 3.23
CA VAL A 64 0.80 9.97 3.76
C VAL A 64 0.57 10.50 5.17
N ALA A 65 1.62 10.81 5.92
CA ALA A 65 1.56 11.52 7.19
C ALA A 65 2.82 12.38 7.35
N ALA A 66 2.73 13.50 8.06
CA ALA A 66 3.86 14.40 8.26
C ALA A 66 4.94 13.81 9.19
N ASN A 67 4.57 12.86 10.04
CA ASN A 67 5.42 12.20 11.03
C ASN A 67 4.76 10.92 11.58
N LEU A 68 5.49 10.17 12.41
CA LEU A 68 4.98 8.93 13.02
C LEU A 68 3.83 9.15 14.00
N VAL A 69 3.79 10.30 14.69
CA VAL A 69 2.71 10.63 15.63
C VAL A 69 1.37 10.76 14.89
N GLU A 70 1.37 11.48 13.77
CA GLU A 70 0.19 11.60 12.91
C GLU A 70 -0.18 10.25 12.28
N TYR A 71 0.80 9.46 11.86
CA TYR A 71 0.57 8.13 11.30
C TYR A 71 -0.11 7.19 12.32
N GLN A 72 0.39 7.16 13.56
CA GLN A 72 -0.20 6.40 14.67
C GLN A 72 -1.67 6.81 14.91
N ALA A 73 -1.93 8.11 15.03
CA ALA A 73 -3.29 8.61 15.27
C ALA A 73 -4.28 8.18 14.18
N ARG A 74 -3.83 8.12 12.92
CA ARG A 74 -4.65 7.63 11.79
C ARG A 74 -4.93 6.13 11.88
N LEU A 75 -3.94 5.31 12.23
CA LEU A 75 -4.11 3.86 12.32
C LEU A 75 -4.99 3.43 13.50
N VAL A 76 -4.92 4.15 14.63
CA VAL A 76 -5.79 3.91 15.79
C VAL A 76 -7.24 4.31 15.53
N SER A 77 -7.46 5.46 14.86
CA SER A 77 -8.82 6.00 14.66
C SER A 77 -9.58 5.39 13.48
N ARG A 78 -8.88 4.75 12.54
CA ARG A 78 -9.47 4.16 11.33
C ARG A 78 -8.94 2.74 11.16
N PRO A 79 -9.64 1.70 11.64
CA PRO A 79 -9.22 0.33 11.35
C PRO A 79 -9.25 0.13 9.84
N GLN A 80 -8.05 0.14 9.24
CA GLN A 80 -7.89 -0.15 7.83
C GLN A 80 -8.27 -1.62 7.61
N SER A 81 -8.97 -1.92 6.51
CA SER A 81 -9.43 -3.28 6.20
C SER A 81 -8.31 -4.33 6.15
N LYS A 82 -7.04 -3.91 6.04
CA LYS A 82 -5.90 -4.83 6.16
C LYS A 82 -5.69 -5.39 7.57
N PHE A 83 -6.05 -4.66 8.62
CA PHE A 83 -5.89 -5.11 10.00
C PHE A 83 -6.92 -6.17 10.41
N THR A 84 -8.00 -6.36 9.65
CA THR A 84 -8.99 -7.41 9.93
C THR A 84 -8.43 -8.83 9.76
N HIS A 85 -7.22 -8.95 9.20
CA HIS A 85 -6.51 -10.22 9.05
C HIS A 85 -5.56 -10.52 10.21
N LEU A 86 -5.41 -9.60 11.17
CA LEU A 86 -4.60 -9.79 12.36
C LEU A 86 -5.50 -10.20 13.52
N THR A 87 -4.91 -10.93 14.46
CA THR A 87 -5.49 -11.07 15.80
C THR A 87 -5.41 -9.75 16.56
N ASP A 88 -6.26 -9.58 17.58
CA ASP A 88 -6.21 -8.40 18.45
C ASP A 88 -4.83 -8.25 19.12
N GLU A 89 -4.21 -9.36 19.52
CA GLU A 89 -2.88 -9.34 20.13
C GLU A 89 -1.80 -8.84 19.15
N GLU A 90 -1.80 -9.33 17.91
CA GLU A 90 -0.87 -8.87 16.87
C GLU A 90 -1.07 -7.39 16.56
N PHE A 91 -2.33 -6.94 16.52
CA PHE A 91 -2.68 -5.55 16.31
C PHE A 91 -2.08 -4.66 17.41
N HIS A 92 -2.36 -4.97 18.69
CA HIS A 92 -1.86 -4.18 19.82
C HIS A 92 -0.33 -4.20 19.93
N ARG A 93 0.33 -5.35 19.72
CA ARG A 93 1.81 -5.43 19.73
C ARG A 93 2.46 -4.55 18.65
N GLY A 94 1.78 -4.31 17.53
CA GLY A 94 2.28 -3.37 16.53
C GLY A 94 2.03 -1.92 16.89
N LEU A 95 0.90 -1.61 17.55
CA LEU A 95 0.65 -0.27 18.12
C LEU A 95 1.73 0.11 19.14
N ASP A 96 2.11 -0.79 20.04
CA ASP A 96 3.15 -0.53 21.06
C ASP A 96 4.50 -0.19 20.41
N ARG A 97 4.87 -0.91 19.34
CA ARG A 97 6.10 -0.65 18.57
C ARG A 97 6.04 0.70 17.86
N LEU A 98 4.91 1.03 17.24
CA LEU A 98 4.71 2.31 16.57
C LEU A 98 4.73 3.47 17.57
N GLU A 99 4.12 3.33 18.75
CA GLU A 99 4.15 4.34 19.80
C GLU A 99 5.57 4.58 20.32
N ALA A 100 6.35 3.52 20.54
CA ALA A 100 7.75 3.65 20.93
C ALA A 100 8.59 4.40 19.87
N ALA A 101 8.39 4.07 18.59
CA ALA A 101 9.07 4.74 17.48
C ALA A 101 8.65 6.21 17.35
N ALA A 102 7.35 6.51 17.45
CA ALA A 102 6.82 7.88 17.40
C ALA A 102 7.37 8.75 18.53
N ARG A 103 7.48 8.22 19.76
CA ARG A 103 8.11 8.92 20.88
C ARG A 103 9.60 9.18 20.63
N SER A 104 10.32 8.22 20.07
CA SER A 104 11.73 8.40 19.73
C SER A 104 11.94 9.45 18.64
N GLU A 105 11.07 9.47 17.61
CA GLU A 105 11.12 10.47 16.53
C GLU A 105 10.81 11.88 17.04
N ALA A 106 9.83 12.01 17.95
CA ALA A 106 9.45 13.31 18.51
C ALA A 106 10.58 13.99 19.32
N LEU A 107 11.56 13.22 19.80
CA LEU A 107 12.76 13.74 20.47
C LEU A 107 13.86 14.16 19.48
N GLY A 108 13.72 13.80 18.20
CA GLY A 108 14.63 14.12 17.12
C GLY A 108 13.98 14.99 16.04
N GLU A 109 14.32 14.73 14.78
CA GLU A 109 13.75 15.43 13.62
C GLU A 109 12.57 14.64 13.04
N PRO A 110 11.35 15.20 12.98
CA PRO A 110 10.19 14.55 12.39
C PRO A 110 10.40 14.27 10.89
N ARG A 111 9.99 13.09 10.42
CA ARG A 111 10.11 12.70 9.01
C ARG A 111 8.76 12.30 8.43
N PRO A 112 8.43 12.72 7.19
CA PRO A 112 7.19 12.30 6.57
C PRO A 112 7.17 10.78 6.37
N VAL A 113 6.05 10.16 6.72
CA VAL A 113 5.80 8.76 6.38
C VAL A 113 5.43 8.72 4.91
N LEU A 114 6.18 7.93 4.15
CA LEU A 114 6.03 7.80 2.72
C LEU A 114 5.38 6.45 2.37
N GLU A 115 4.49 6.44 1.39
CA GLU A 115 3.95 5.20 0.81
C GLU A 115 4.16 5.20 -0.71
N ARG A 116 4.52 4.02 -1.23
CA ARG A 116 4.61 3.77 -2.66
C ARG A 116 3.24 3.40 -3.22
N TYR A 117 2.95 3.93 -4.39
CA TYR A 117 1.83 3.52 -5.22
C TYR A 117 2.29 3.27 -6.66
N ASP A 118 1.63 2.32 -7.29
CA ASP A 118 1.77 1.99 -8.69
C ASP A 118 0.48 2.38 -9.41
N VAL A 119 0.62 2.95 -10.62
CA VAL A 119 -0.50 3.26 -11.50
C VAL A 119 -0.25 2.59 -12.84
N ALA A 120 -1.12 1.64 -13.19
CA ALA A 120 -1.14 1.02 -14.51
C ALA A 120 -2.27 1.62 -15.34
N VAL A 121 -1.94 2.07 -16.55
CA VAL A 121 -2.87 2.65 -17.51
C VAL A 121 -3.00 1.69 -18.69
N PHE A 122 -4.25 1.34 -19.01
CA PHE A 122 -4.59 0.49 -20.13
C PHE A 122 -5.57 1.19 -21.07
N SER A 123 -5.46 0.92 -22.36
CA SER A 123 -6.44 1.34 -23.36
C SER A 123 -7.22 0.14 -23.89
N ARG A 124 -8.52 0.32 -24.13
CA ARG A 124 -9.35 -0.69 -24.76
C ARG A 124 -9.01 -0.77 -26.24
N SER A 125 -8.48 -1.92 -26.66
CA SER A 125 -8.26 -2.26 -28.07
C SER A 125 -9.58 -2.37 -28.85
#